data_AF-A0A3D8PVM1-F1
#
_entry.id   AF-A0A3D8PVM1-F1
#
_cell.length_a   1.000
_cell.length_b   1.000
_cell.length_c   1.000
_cell.angle_alpha   90.00
_cell.angle_beta   90.00
_cell.angle_gamma   90.00
#
_symmetry.space_group_name_H-M   'P 1'
#
loop_
_entity.id
_entity.type
_entity.pdbx_description
1 polymer ?
#
loop_
_entity_poly.entity_id
_entity_poly.type
_entity_poly.pdbx_seq_one_letter_code
_entity_poly.pdbx_strand_id
1 'polypeptide(L)'
;MESSWVWIIVLLVVILVIALIETLLILKKEENKLKQYEAEGDTVENELKRSHEYETKSLKRNIPSLVWIYTITIIVSIIVLAVYIYNVD
;
A
#
# COMPACT_ATOMS: atom_id res chain seq x y z
N MET A 1 -12.98 -18.46 -28.14
CA MET A 1 -12.12 -17.27 -27.96
C MET A 1 -12.79 -16.14 -27.15
N GLU A 2 -14.09 -16.19 -26.86
CA GLU A 2 -14.80 -15.10 -26.15
C GLU A 2 -14.79 -15.20 -24.62
N SER A 3 -14.55 -16.37 -24.03
CA SER A 3 -14.64 -16.57 -22.57
C SER A 3 -13.40 -16.11 -21.77
N SER A 4 -12.23 -15.97 -22.43
CA SER A 4 -10.96 -15.71 -21.73
C SER A 4 -10.88 -14.33 -21.06
N TRP A 5 -11.55 -13.33 -21.64
CA TRP A 5 -11.54 -11.96 -21.11
C TRP A 5 -12.39 -11.82 -19.85
N VAL A 6 -13.46 -12.62 -19.72
CA VAL A 6 -14.34 -12.61 -18.55
C VAL A 6 -13.56 -13.01 -17.29
N TRP A 7 -12.69 -14.03 -17.39
CA TRP A 7 -11.85 -14.46 -16.27
C TRP A 7 -10.82 -13.41 -15.84
N ILE A 8 -10.24 -12.69 -16.80
CA ILE A 8 -9.33 -11.57 -16.50
C ILE A 8 -10.06 -10.46 -15.76
N ILE A 9 -11.27 -10.11 -16.22
CA ILE A 9 -12.10 -9.08 -15.56
C ILE A 9 -12.46 -9.52 -14.15
N VAL A 10 -12.88 -10.77 -13.94
CA VAL A 10 -13.19 -11.30 -12.61
C VAL A 10 -11.96 -11.24 -11.69
N LEU A 11 -10.79 -11.62 -12.18
CA LEU A 11 -9.54 -11.57 -11.41
C LEU A 11 -9.17 -10.12 -11.03
N LEU A 12 -9.32 -9.16 -11.94
CA LEU A 12 -9.07 -7.75 -11.66
C LEU A 12 -10.03 -7.19 -10.60
N VAL A 13 -11.32 -7.54 -10.69
CA VAL A 13 -12.32 -7.14 -9.68
C VAL A 13 -11.96 -7.71 -8.31
N VAL A 14 -11.55 -8.98 -8.23
CA VAL A 14 -11.13 -9.59 -6.95
C VAL A 14 -9.92 -8.86 -6.37
N ILE A 15 -8.89 -8.57 -7.17
CA ILE A 15 -7.70 -7.82 -6.71
C ILE A 15 -8.10 -6.42 -6.21
N LEU A 16 -8.97 -5.72 -6.93
CA LEU A 16 -9.44 -4.39 -6.53
C LEU A 16 -10.23 -4.44 -5.22
N VAL A 17 -11.10 -5.43 -5.02
CA VAL A 17 -11.86 -5.60 -3.78
C VAL A 17 -10.93 -5.87 -2.60
N ILE A 18 -9.92 -6.73 -2.78
CA ILE A 18 -8.92 -7.00 -1.73
C ILE A 18 -8.17 -5.72 -1.37
N ALA A 19 -7.65 -4.99 -2.37
CA ALA A 19 -6.93 -3.73 -2.14
C ALA A 19 -7.81 -2.67 -1.43
N LEU A 20 -9.09 -2.60 -1.79
CA LEU A 20 -10.04 -1.69 -1.13
C LEU A 20 -10.24 -2.06 0.35
N ILE A 21 -10.41 -3.35 0.65
CA ILE A 21 -10.56 -3.83 2.04
C ILE A 21 -9.32 -3.48 2.87
N GLU A 22 -8.13 -3.77 2.37
CA GLU A 22 -6.87 -3.43 3.05
C GLU A 22 -6.75 -1.92 3.31
N THR A 23 -7.09 -1.11 2.32
CA THR A 23 -7.09 0.36 2.42
C THR A 23 -8.03 0.82 3.54
N LEU A 24 -9.26 0.31 3.58
CA LEU A 24 -10.24 0.66 4.62
C LEU A 24 -9.79 0.21 6.01
N LEU A 25 -9.16 -0.96 6.13
CA LEU A 25 -8.63 -1.46 7.40
C LEU A 25 -7.48 -0.59 7.93
N ILE A 26 -6.57 -0.15 7.05
CA ILE A 26 -5.48 0.76 7.41
C ILE A 26 -6.03 2.11 7.85
N LEU A 27 -6.99 2.66 7.10
CA LEU A 27 -7.62 3.94 7.42
C LEU A 27 -8.27 3.91 8.80
N LYS A 28 -9.07 2.87 9.10
CA LYS A 28 -9.72 2.70 10.40
C LYS A 28 -8.71 2.55 11.54
N LYS A 29 -7.57 1.90 11.28
CA LYS A 29 -6.48 1.75 12.25
C LYS A 29 -5.81 3.07 12.58
N GLU A 30 -5.66 3.97 11.61
CA GLU A 30 -5.12 5.31 11.85
C GLU A 30 -6.12 6.21 12.58
N GLU A 31 -7.39 6.19 12.19
CA GLU A 31 -8.45 6.95 12.85
C GLU A 31 -8.57 6.59 14.34
N ASN A 32 -8.51 5.30 14.68
CA ASN A 32 -8.55 4.86 16.08
C ASN A 32 -7.35 5.36 16.90
N LYS A 33 -6.16 5.48 16.30
CA LYS A 33 -5.00 6.04 17.00
C LYS A 33 -5.19 7.52 17.29
N LEU A 34 -5.73 8.27 16.33
CA LEU A 34 -6.01 9.69 16.49
C LEU A 34 -7.00 9.93 17.64
N LYS A 35 -8.09 9.14 17.68
CA LYS A 35 -9.08 9.20 18.77
C LYS A 35 -8.50 8.87 20.14
N GLN A 36 -7.52 7.97 20.22
CA GLN A 36 -6.82 7.69 21.48
C GLN A 36 -6.01 8.91 21.96
N TYR A 37 -5.33 9.60 21.04
CA TYR A 37 -4.56 10.80 21.38
C TYR A 37 -5.45 11.97 21.81
N GLU A 38 -6.62 12.14 21.18
CA GLU A 38 -7.60 13.14 21.60
C GLU A 38 -8.14 12.86 23.01
N ALA A 39 -8.38 11.58 23.34
CA ALA A 39 -8.87 11.17 24.67
C ALA A 39 -7.82 11.33 25.78
N GLU A 40 -6.53 11.21 25.46
CA GLU A 40 -5.42 11.34 26.42
C GLU A 40 -5.04 12.79 26.72
N GLY A 41 -5.58 13.77 25.99
CA GLY A 41 -5.26 15.19 26.16
C GLY A 41 -3.86 15.51 25.62
N ASP A 42 -3.77 15.70 24.31
CA ASP A 42 -2.50 15.95 23.61
C ASP A 42 -1.83 17.24 24.12
N THR A 43 -0.52 17.17 24.41
CA THR A 43 0.27 18.31 24.92
C THR A 43 1.31 18.72 23.88
N VAL A 44 1.78 19.97 23.92
CA VAL A 44 2.79 20.48 22.96
C VAL A 44 4.06 19.62 22.93
N GLU A 45 4.47 19.07 24.08
CA GLU A 45 5.62 18.18 24.18
C GLU A 45 5.34 16.80 23.53
N ASN A 46 4.11 16.30 23.63
CA ASN A 46 3.69 15.08 22.95
C ASN A 46 3.63 15.26 21.42
N GLU A 47 3.17 16.42 20.93
CA GLU A 47 3.17 16.72 19.50
C GLU A 47 4.58 16.81 18.91
N LEU A 48 5.51 17.47 19.61
CA LEU A 48 6.91 17.58 19.21
C LEU A 48 7.60 16.22 19.17
N LYS A 49 7.40 15.40 20.21
CA LYS A 49 7.93 14.04 20.28
C LYS A 49 7.36 13.18 19.15
N ARG A 50 6.06 13.31 18.86
CA ARG A 50 5.39 12.62 17.76
C ARG A 50 5.99 13.00 16.41
N SER A 51 6.20 14.29 16.13
CA SER A 51 6.82 14.75 14.87
C SER A 51 8.19 14.10 14.68
N HIS A 52 9.02 14.12 15.71
CA HIS A 52 10.36 13.54 15.68
C HIS A 52 10.34 12.02 15.48
N GLU A 53 9.38 11.33 16.12
CA GLU A 53 9.19 9.90 15.98
C GLU A 53 8.68 9.52 14.58
N TYR A 54 7.78 10.33 13.99
CA TYR A 54 7.33 10.15 12.61
C TYR A 54 8.48 10.33 11.62
N GLU A 55 9.30 11.37 11.76
CA GLU A 55 10.45 11.60 10.88
C GLU A 55 11.44 10.44 10.93
N THR A 56 11.87 10.04 12.14
CA THR A 56 12.83 8.95 12.32
C THR A 56 12.29 7.60 11.86
N LYS A 57 11.02 7.30 12.16
CA LYS A 57 10.37 6.05 11.77
C LYS A 57 10.03 6.01 10.28
N SER A 58 9.69 7.15 9.67
CA SER A 58 9.44 7.26 8.24
C SER A 58 10.71 6.96 7.45
N LEU A 59 11.84 7.57 7.84
CA LEU A 59 13.14 7.30 7.22
C LEU A 59 13.57 5.85 7.40
N LYS A 60 13.35 5.26 8.58
CA LYS A 60 13.82 3.90 8.88
C LYS A 60 12.92 2.80 8.32
N ARG A 61 11.63 3.05 8.13
CA ARG A 61 10.65 2.00 7.79
C ARG A 61 9.79 2.30 6.58
N ASN A 62 9.27 3.52 6.43
CA ASN A 62 8.43 3.84 5.27
C ASN A 62 9.27 3.89 4.00
N ILE A 63 10.41 4.58 4.00
CA ILE A 63 11.23 4.69 2.78
C ILE A 63 11.73 3.32 2.30
N PRO A 64 12.31 2.45 3.14
CA PRO A 64 12.73 1.12 2.69
C PRO A 64 11.56 0.26 2.22
N SER A 65 10.39 0.35 2.86
CA SER A 65 9.20 -0.38 2.42
C SER A 65 8.70 0.10 1.05
N LEU A 66 8.66 1.40 0.82
CA LEU A 66 8.30 2.00 -0.47
C LEU A 66 9.31 1.59 -1.54
N VAL A 67 10.61 1.64 -1.24
CA VAL A 67 11.67 1.16 -2.15
C VAL A 67 11.44 -0.30 -2.53
N TRP A 68 11.09 -1.16 -1.57
CA TRP A 68 10.83 -2.58 -1.84
C TRP A 68 9.60 -2.80 -2.71
N ILE A 69 8.49 -2.10 -2.42
CA ILE A 69 7.27 -2.16 -3.24
C ILE A 69 7.59 -1.73 -4.68
N TYR A 70 8.20 -0.56 -4.87
CA TYR A 70 8.54 -0.08 -6.21
C TYR A 70 9.50 -1.01 -6.94
N THR A 71 10.51 -1.55 -6.25
CA THR A 71 11.46 -2.50 -6.84
C THR A 71 10.74 -3.75 -7.35
N ILE A 72 9.87 -4.36 -6.52
CA ILE A 72 9.10 -5.54 -6.91
C ILE A 72 8.16 -5.21 -8.07
N THR A 73 7.44 -4.09 -8.01
CA THR A 73 6.51 -3.68 -9.07
C THR A 73 7.23 -3.48 -10.41
N ILE A 74 8.41 -2.86 -10.41
CA ILE A 74 9.23 -2.69 -11.62
C ILE A 74 9.67 -4.04 -12.17
N ILE A 75 10.18 -4.94 -11.33
CA ILE A 75 10.62 -6.27 -11.74
C ILE A 75 9.46 -7.06 -12.36
N VAL A 76 8.30 -7.10 -11.71
CA VAL A 76 7.10 -7.79 -12.22
C VAL A 76 6.66 -7.18 -13.55
N SER A 77 6.67 -5.85 -13.67
CA SER A 77 6.30 -5.17 -14.91
C SER A 77 7.22 -5.51 -16.07
N ILE A 78 8.55 -5.57 -15.83
CA ILE A 78 9.55 -5.99 -16.82
C ILE A 78 9.32 -7.45 -17.23
N ILE A 79 9.06 -8.35 -16.27
CA ILE A 79 8.79 -9.76 -16.56
C ILE A 79 7.54 -9.91 -17.42
N VAL A 80 6.44 -9.25 -17.05
CA VAL A 80 5.19 -9.27 -17.83
C VAL A 80 5.41 -8.73 -19.23
N LEU A 81 6.16 -7.64 -19.38
CA LEU A 81 6.51 -7.07 -20.68
C LEU A 81 7.35 -8.03 -21.53
N ALA A 82 8.37 -8.66 -20.94
CA ALA A 82 9.19 -9.65 -21.64
C ALA A 82 8.36 -10.86 -22.08
N VAL A 83 7.51 -11.39 -21.19
CA VAL A 83 6.59 -12.49 -21.53
C VAL A 83 5.66 -12.09 -22.69
N TYR A 84 5.10 -10.88 -22.66
CA TYR A 84 4.27 -10.38 -23.74
C TYR A 84 5.02 -10.33 -25.07
N ILE A 85 6.23 -9.75 -25.09
CA ILE A 85 7.04 -9.67 -26.33
C ILE A 85 7.38 -11.07 -26.85
N TYR A 86 7.85 -11.99 -26.01
CA TYR A 86 8.30 -13.32 -26.45
C TYR A 86 7.19 -14.38 -26.63
N ASN A 87 5.95 -14.16 -26.15
CA ASN A 87 4.81 -15.07 -26.38
C ASN A 87 3.84 -14.57 -27.47
N VAL A 88 3.98 -13.32 -27.93
CA VAL A 88 3.13 -12.76 -28.98
C VAL A 88 3.77 -12.88 -30.37
N ASP A 89 5.04 -13.29 -30.44
CA ASP A 89 5.70 -13.81 -31.65
C ASP A 89 5.46 -15.34 -31.79
#